data_AF-A0A2D5AXK6-F1
#
_entry.id   AF-A0A2D5AXK6-F1
#
_cell.length_a   1.000
_cell.length_b   1.000
_cell.length_c   1.000
_cell.angle_alpha   90.00
_cell.angle_beta   90.00
_cell.angle_gamma   90.00
#
_symmetry.space_group_name_H-M   'P 1'
#
loop_
_entity.id
_entity.type
_entity.pdbx_description
1 polymer ?
#
loop_
_entity_poly.entity_id
_entity_poly.type
_entity_poly.pdbx_seq_one_letter_code
_entity_poly.pdbx_strand_id
1 'polypeptide(L)'
;MNTKLLLLPTVALGMAAFLLSPSKDASAFSKLGGSLDVSQRDFRVFNNFADDASNNNVRGSAEFPGFLAAEQAIWKGSAEWNSSARGGDITQAGIGDGQSNFEAFFAGNTTSIGSTDDNIVSALSTCNGGVIAFTEIPIADGWRIRFCDDKTFSDGPGPIPGHLYDLQGIMTHEYGHALGLGHSTVGNATMYPVVSTGQVIQRSINFDDIAGLQCLYGSLSGSKPMISGVSVSGGSITITGSGFDTAATNEVWFTHRNVTASGGDPRVRVFNVSSTGGGTSITVAIPGDAGAGEVAVKTSGSLSSDLSNTFPTDLGEPFFGGSVFSNGSGSNPPCFMSTSLPQLGQTLNMQVDASAHPGGAGFSGVLIYAGSALIPTVSGELLVDLSSPQYGFLGGSSSGGIDLYSSTPVPDPSFLGATATAQGFTFSLSVTVLCNAENLTLGAAP
;
A
#
# COMPACT_ATOMS: atom_id res chain seq x y z
N MET A 1 -26.72 10.53 57.36
CA MET A 1 -25.33 10.29 56.93
C MET A 1 -24.84 11.53 56.21
N ASN A 2 -23.75 12.13 56.69
CA ASN A 2 -23.25 13.42 56.24
C ASN A 2 -22.43 13.23 54.95
N THR A 3 -23.04 13.51 53.79
CA THR A 3 -22.47 13.25 52.44
C THR A 3 -21.23 14.09 52.11
N LYS A 4 -20.88 15.08 52.94
CA LYS A 4 -19.71 15.94 52.76
C LYS A 4 -18.36 15.30 53.14
N LEU A 5 -18.34 14.15 53.82
CA LEU A 5 -17.09 13.48 54.22
C LEU A 5 -16.55 12.47 53.20
N LEU A 6 -17.28 12.17 52.12
CA LEU A 6 -16.87 11.18 51.11
C LEU A 6 -16.24 11.80 49.86
N LEU A 7 -16.32 13.13 49.67
CA LEU A 7 -15.76 13.80 48.49
C LEU A 7 -14.22 13.89 48.51
N LEU A 8 -13.61 14.11 49.68
CA LEU A 8 -12.14 14.21 49.78
C LEU A 8 -11.41 12.89 49.44
N PRO A 9 -11.82 11.71 49.95
CA PRO A 9 -11.14 10.46 49.61
C PRO A 9 -11.39 10.01 48.17
N THR A 10 -12.56 10.32 47.57
CA THR A 10 -12.83 9.98 46.15
C THR A 10 -12.05 10.86 45.17
N VAL A 11 -11.89 12.15 45.46
CA VAL A 11 -11.02 13.05 44.67
C VAL A 11 -9.55 12.65 44.80
N ALA A 12 -9.11 12.24 46.00
CA ALA A 12 -7.74 11.76 46.22
C ALA A 12 -7.45 10.43 45.51
N LEU A 13 -8.39 9.47 45.49
CA LEU A 13 -8.25 8.24 44.69
C LEU A 13 -8.30 8.50 43.18
N GLY A 14 -9.13 9.45 42.72
CA GLY A 14 -9.18 9.86 41.31
C GLY A 14 -7.88 10.52 40.85
N MET A 15 -7.26 11.37 41.67
CA MET A 15 -5.95 11.96 41.37
C MET A 15 -4.80 10.95 41.48
N ALA A 16 -4.88 9.98 42.40
CA ALA A 16 -3.90 8.89 42.46
C ALA A 16 -4.00 7.95 41.24
N ALA A 17 -5.21 7.69 40.73
CA ALA A 17 -5.41 6.94 39.49
C ALA A 17 -4.90 7.69 38.25
N PHE A 18 -4.92 9.03 38.26
CA PHE A 18 -4.32 9.87 37.21
C PHE A 18 -2.79 10.00 37.33
N LEU A 19 -2.21 9.65 38.48
CA LEU A 19 -0.76 9.54 38.70
C LEU A 19 -0.24 8.11 38.50
N LEU A 20 -1.14 7.13 38.42
CA LEU A 20 -0.89 5.71 38.15
C LEU A 20 -1.33 5.28 36.74
N SER A 21 -1.84 6.21 35.92
CA SER A 21 -1.79 6.01 34.48
C SER A 21 -0.31 5.78 34.14
N PRO A 22 0.03 4.71 33.38
CA PRO A 22 1.40 4.50 32.98
C PRO A 22 1.90 5.83 32.42
N SER A 23 3.00 6.33 32.98
CA SER A 23 3.77 7.36 32.31
C SER A 23 3.85 6.94 30.86
N LYS A 24 3.45 7.80 29.90
CA LYS A 24 3.77 7.57 28.48
C LYS A 24 5.20 7.04 28.48
N ASP A 25 5.38 5.81 27.99
CA ASP A 25 6.70 5.21 27.91
C ASP A 25 7.64 6.27 27.35
N ALA A 26 8.80 6.48 27.99
CA ALA A 26 9.78 7.40 27.46
C ALA A 26 9.96 7.05 25.97
N SER A 27 9.74 8.03 25.09
CA SER A 27 9.79 7.84 23.65
C SER A 27 11.09 7.13 23.28
N ALA A 28 10.99 5.96 22.66
CA ALA A 28 12.14 5.14 22.28
C ALA A 28 12.66 5.51 20.89
N PHE A 29 11.85 6.23 20.10
CA PHE A 29 12.27 6.79 18.83
C PHE A 29 13.43 7.78 19.02
N SER A 30 14.31 7.82 18.03
CA SER A 30 15.35 8.83 17.92
C SER A 30 15.16 9.68 16.66
N LYS A 31 15.83 10.83 16.57
CA LYS A 31 15.74 11.76 15.44
C LYS A 31 17.12 12.06 14.89
N LEU A 32 17.22 12.22 13.58
CA LEU A 32 18.47 12.52 12.86
C LEU A 32 18.71 14.03 12.69
N GLY A 33 17.75 14.88 13.07
CA GLY A 33 17.97 16.33 13.20
C GLY A 33 17.43 17.20 12.06
N GLY A 34 16.58 16.67 11.19
CA GLY A 34 15.82 17.47 10.22
C GLY A 34 14.52 16.79 9.78
N SER A 35 13.84 17.39 8.80
CA SER A 35 12.53 16.98 8.29
C SER A 35 12.35 17.43 6.85
N LEU A 36 11.53 16.70 6.09
CA LEU A 36 11.24 17.02 4.69
C LEU A 36 10.21 18.14 4.55
N ASP A 37 10.59 19.21 3.86
CA ASP A 37 9.64 20.19 3.35
C ASP A 37 8.66 19.52 2.37
N VAL A 38 7.47 20.10 2.20
CA VAL A 38 6.44 19.63 1.25
C VAL A 38 6.97 19.57 -0.19
N SER A 39 7.98 20.38 -0.54
CA SER A 39 8.64 20.32 -1.84
C SER A 39 9.55 19.09 -2.05
N GLN A 40 9.96 18.40 -0.97
CA GLN A 40 10.96 17.33 -0.94
C GLN A 40 10.38 15.94 -0.55
N ARG A 41 9.08 15.76 -0.78
CA ARG A 41 8.37 14.49 -0.47
C ARG A 41 8.07 13.66 -1.70
N ASP A 42 8.47 14.14 -2.88
CA ASP A 42 8.49 13.29 -4.06
C ASP A 42 9.57 12.22 -3.92
N PHE A 43 9.35 11.06 -4.53
CA PHE A 43 10.40 10.08 -4.72
C PHE A 43 10.26 9.34 -6.04
N ARG A 44 11.38 8.85 -6.55
CA ARG A 44 11.48 8.11 -7.81
C ARG A 44 12.17 6.78 -7.58
N VAL A 45 11.88 5.83 -8.46
CA VAL A 45 12.54 4.51 -8.43
C VAL A 45 13.41 4.36 -9.66
N PHE A 46 14.69 4.08 -9.46
CA PHE A 46 15.52 3.47 -10.49
C PHE A 46 15.59 1.99 -10.20
N ASN A 47 14.67 1.21 -10.79
CA ASN A 47 14.63 -0.22 -10.60
C ASN A 47 15.80 -0.87 -11.37
N ASN A 48 16.87 -1.17 -10.65
CA ASN A 48 18.07 -1.81 -11.16
C ASN A 48 18.47 -3.03 -10.34
N PHE A 49 17.52 -3.66 -9.63
CA PHE A 49 17.71 -4.95 -8.98
C PHE A 49 18.00 -6.01 -10.06
N ALA A 50 19.11 -6.73 -9.93
CA ALA A 50 19.59 -7.61 -10.99
C ALA A 50 18.87 -8.96 -11.04
N ASP A 51 18.19 -9.35 -9.96
CA ASP A 51 17.57 -10.65 -9.81
C ASP A 51 16.06 -10.63 -10.08
N ASP A 52 15.54 -11.78 -10.54
CA ASP A 52 14.12 -11.95 -10.80
C ASP A 52 13.29 -11.99 -9.51
N ALA A 53 13.86 -12.41 -8.37
CA ALA A 53 13.09 -12.56 -7.13
C ALA A 53 12.67 -11.22 -6.53
N SER A 54 13.49 -10.18 -6.71
CA SER A 54 13.17 -8.79 -6.39
C SER A 54 12.18 -8.16 -7.37
N ASN A 55 11.85 -8.83 -8.49
CA ASN A 55 11.06 -8.27 -9.59
C ASN A 55 9.94 -9.18 -10.13
N ASN A 56 9.52 -10.20 -9.40
CA ASN A 56 8.58 -11.20 -9.92
C ASN A 56 7.12 -10.96 -9.49
N ASN A 57 6.84 -9.95 -8.66
CA ASN A 57 5.48 -9.61 -8.30
C ASN A 57 4.75 -8.97 -9.49
N VAL A 58 4.04 -9.80 -10.24
CA VAL A 58 3.19 -9.37 -11.36
C VAL A 58 1.80 -8.93 -10.92
N ARG A 59 1.47 -8.95 -9.62
CA ARG A 59 0.14 -8.59 -9.11
C ARG A 59 0.07 -7.09 -8.79
N GLY A 60 -0.60 -6.37 -9.67
CA GLY A 60 -0.96 -4.96 -9.52
C GLY A 60 -2.00 -4.72 -8.45
N SER A 61 -1.96 -3.51 -7.92
CA SER A 61 -2.88 -2.99 -6.91
C SER A 61 -3.59 -1.74 -7.41
N ALA A 62 -4.89 -1.63 -7.08
CA ALA A 62 -5.66 -0.42 -7.34
C ALA A 62 -5.15 0.78 -6.52
N GLU A 63 -4.45 0.53 -5.42
CA GLU A 63 -3.84 1.57 -4.57
C GLU A 63 -2.48 2.05 -5.09
N PHE A 64 -1.88 1.30 -6.02
CA PHE A 64 -0.57 1.57 -6.61
C PHE A 64 -0.61 1.38 -8.14
N PRO A 65 -1.50 2.08 -8.86
CA PRO A 65 -1.81 1.80 -10.25
C PRO A 65 -0.62 2.05 -11.18
N GLY A 66 -0.40 1.12 -12.12
CA GLY A 66 0.63 1.25 -13.18
C GLY A 66 2.02 0.75 -12.80
N PHE A 67 2.21 0.26 -11.56
CA PHE A 67 3.50 -0.23 -11.07
C PHE A 67 3.35 -1.62 -10.48
N LEU A 68 4.39 -2.43 -10.66
CA LEU A 68 4.46 -3.83 -10.25
C LEU A 68 5.79 -4.04 -9.51
N ALA A 69 6.06 -5.28 -9.13
CA ALA A 69 7.41 -5.69 -8.76
C ALA A 69 8.04 -4.84 -7.62
N ALA A 70 9.35 -4.60 -7.70
CA ALA A 70 10.08 -3.74 -6.78
C ALA A 70 9.48 -2.33 -6.69
N GLU A 71 9.03 -1.73 -7.79
CA GLU A 71 8.42 -0.39 -7.78
C GLU A 71 7.18 -0.34 -6.88
N GLN A 72 6.30 -1.33 -7.01
CA GLN A 72 5.10 -1.41 -6.18
C GLN A 72 5.47 -1.62 -4.72
N ALA A 73 6.41 -2.54 -4.41
CA ALA A 73 6.85 -2.79 -3.04
C ALA A 73 7.52 -1.55 -2.40
N ILE A 74 8.30 -0.79 -3.18
CA ILE A 74 8.93 0.45 -2.72
C ILE A 74 7.89 1.54 -2.43
N TRP A 75 6.92 1.68 -3.33
CA TRP A 75 5.86 2.65 -3.15
C TRP A 75 4.98 2.31 -1.94
N LYS A 76 4.64 1.03 -1.75
CA LYS A 76 3.95 0.54 -0.54
C LYS A 76 4.70 0.91 0.74
N GLY A 77 6.01 0.66 0.79
CA GLY A 77 6.83 0.95 1.98
C GLY A 77 6.87 2.45 2.31
N SER A 78 6.90 3.31 1.29
CA SER A 78 6.85 4.77 1.47
C SER A 78 5.46 5.24 1.93
N ALA A 79 4.40 4.66 1.36
CA ALA A 79 3.01 5.01 1.65
C ALA A 79 2.58 4.65 3.08
N GLU A 80 3.29 3.75 3.75
CA GLU A 80 3.02 3.40 5.15
C GLU A 80 3.12 4.61 6.11
N TRP A 81 3.90 5.61 5.73
CA TRP A 81 4.09 6.82 6.54
C TRP A 81 3.05 7.91 6.26
N ASN A 82 2.17 7.73 5.27
CA ASN A 82 1.16 8.72 4.89
C ASN A 82 0.10 8.91 5.98
N SER A 83 -0.52 10.09 6.00
CA SER A 83 -1.42 10.46 7.10
C SER A 83 -2.66 9.58 7.25
N SER A 84 -3.13 8.95 6.16
CA SER A 84 -4.36 8.15 6.12
C SER A 84 -4.09 6.75 5.59
N ALA A 85 -4.81 5.77 6.16
CA ALA A 85 -4.81 4.40 5.66
C ALA A 85 -5.39 4.30 4.24
N ARG A 86 -4.86 3.34 3.49
CA ARG A 86 -5.29 2.88 2.17
C ARG A 86 -5.66 1.41 2.20
N GLY A 87 -6.25 0.93 1.10
CA GLY A 87 -6.53 -0.48 0.90
C GLY A 87 -5.28 -1.34 1.08
N GLY A 88 -5.42 -2.47 1.76
CA GLY A 88 -4.37 -3.47 1.92
C GLY A 88 -4.36 -4.53 0.82
N ASP A 89 -3.56 -5.57 1.01
CA ASP A 89 -3.51 -6.77 0.17
C ASP A 89 -3.41 -8.06 1.03
N ILE A 90 -3.07 -9.20 0.40
CA ILE A 90 -2.92 -10.50 1.10
C ILE A 90 -1.88 -10.47 2.23
N THR A 91 -0.99 -9.48 2.24
CA THR A 91 0.13 -9.42 3.18
C THR A 91 -0.04 -8.39 4.29
N GLN A 92 -0.95 -7.44 4.10
CA GLN A 92 -1.15 -6.33 5.02
C GLN A 92 -2.58 -5.82 4.86
N ALA A 93 -3.33 -5.73 5.96
CA ALA A 93 -4.75 -5.38 5.91
C ALA A 93 -5.03 -3.92 5.46
N GLY A 94 -4.07 -3.02 5.68
CA GLY A 94 -4.11 -1.62 5.25
C GLY A 94 -2.71 -1.02 5.27
N ILE A 95 -2.47 -0.03 4.42
CA ILE A 95 -1.17 0.63 4.26
C ILE A 95 -1.33 2.10 4.64
N GLY A 96 -0.47 2.63 5.51
CA GLY A 96 -0.54 4.02 5.97
C GLY A 96 -1.04 4.18 7.41
N ASP A 97 -1.67 5.32 7.68
CA ASP A 97 -2.13 5.78 9.01
C ASP A 97 -0.99 6.24 9.94
N GLY A 98 -0.08 7.04 9.42
CA GLY A 98 0.95 7.72 10.20
C GLY A 98 0.42 8.77 11.17
N GLN A 99 -0.87 9.13 11.11
CA GLN A 99 -1.54 10.09 12.00
C GLN A 99 -0.77 11.42 12.17
N SER A 100 -0.07 11.83 11.13
CA SER A 100 0.76 13.04 11.08
C SER A 100 0.42 13.88 9.85
N ASN A 101 0.94 15.09 9.74
CA ASN A 101 0.78 15.89 8.51
C ASN A 101 1.79 15.50 7.40
N PHE A 102 2.14 14.23 7.28
CA PHE A 102 3.09 13.74 6.28
C PHE A 102 2.41 13.05 5.11
N GLU A 103 2.93 13.28 3.89
CA GLU A 103 2.50 12.63 2.65
C GLU A 103 3.68 12.47 1.71
N ALA A 104 3.96 11.25 1.30
CA ALA A 104 4.84 10.93 0.20
C ALA A 104 4.12 11.13 -1.14
N PHE A 105 4.89 11.44 -2.18
CA PHE A 105 4.40 11.55 -3.55
C PHE A 105 5.22 10.68 -4.48
N PHE A 106 4.64 9.62 -5.04
CA PHE A 106 5.40 8.76 -5.94
C PHE A 106 5.51 9.35 -7.35
N ALA A 107 6.70 9.73 -7.79
CA ALA A 107 6.91 10.37 -9.08
C ALA A 107 7.41 9.41 -10.19
N GLY A 108 7.07 8.13 -10.06
CA GLY A 108 7.36 7.10 -11.06
C GLY A 108 8.83 6.70 -11.15
N ASN A 109 9.19 6.14 -12.31
CA ASN A 109 10.53 5.60 -12.54
C ASN A 109 11.49 6.67 -13.10
N THR A 110 12.78 6.51 -12.79
CA THR A 110 13.88 7.27 -13.41
C THR A 110 14.90 6.33 -14.06
N THR A 111 15.84 6.87 -14.84
CA THR A 111 16.86 6.09 -15.57
C THR A 111 18.24 6.10 -14.92
N SER A 112 18.40 6.77 -13.78
CA SER A 112 19.68 6.83 -13.08
C SER A 112 19.51 6.96 -11.58
N ILE A 113 20.58 6.66 -10.86
CA ILE A 113 20.66 6.73 -9.39
C ILE A 113 20.57 8.16 -8.81
N GLY A 114 20.67 9.20 -9.65
CA GLY A 114 20.77 10.60 -9.23
C GLY A 114 21.89 10.90 -8.22
N SER A 115 21.80 12.10 -7.66
CA SER A 115 22.59 12.60 -6.54
C SER A 115 21.97 12.18 -5.20
N THR A 116 22.57 12.64 -4.10
CA THR A 116 22.07 12.39 -2.73
C THR A 116 20.81 13.16 -2.38
N ASP A 117 20.42 14.12 -3.23
CA ASP A 117 19.38 15.11 -2.96
C ASP A 117 18.14 14.87 -3.85
N ASP A 118 18.16 13.79 -4.64
CA ASP A 118 17.20 13.58 -5.70
C ASP A 118 16.04 12.66 -5.32
N ASN A 119 15.94 12.20 -4.08
CA ASN A 119 14.87 11.35 -3.55
C ASN A 119 14.67 10.07 -4.40
N ILE A 120 15.78 9.39 -4.71
CA ILE A 120 15.77 8.19 -5.55
C ILE A 120 16.01 6.94 -4.72
N VAL A 121 15.20 5.92 -4.97
CA VAL A 121 15.39 4.56 -4.48
C VAL A 121 16.04 3.73 -5.58
N SER A 122 17.12 3.02 -5.24
CA SER A 122 17.86 2.19 -6.19
C SER A 122 18.69 1.11 -5.50
N ALA A 123 19.16 0.14 -6.27
CA ALA A 123 20.06 -0.90 -5.82
C ALA A 123 21.54 -0.54 -6.09
N LEU A 124 22.43 -1.02 -5.23
CA LEU A 124 23.88 -1.09 -5.42
C LEU A 124 24.26 -2.57 -5.55
N SER A 125 25.16 -2.90 -6.49
CA SER A 125 25.56 -4.29 -6.73
C SER A 125 26.14 -5.00 -5.51
N THR A 126 26.76 -4.25 -4.59
CA THR A 126 27.25 -4.79 -3.32
C THR A 126 27.38 -3.68 -2.29
N CYS A 127 27.09 -4.03 -1.04
CA CYS A 127 27.46 -3.22 0.12
C CYS A 127 28.51 -3.93 0.97
N ASN A 128 29.34 -3.15 1.67
CA ASN A 128 30.32 -3.72 2.59
C ASN A 128 29.65 -4.15 3.91
N GLY A 129 30.08 -5.30 4.44
CA GLY A 129 29.66 -5.79 5.74
C GLY A 129 28.28 -6.46 5.73
N GLY A 130 27.55 -6.35 6.84
CA GLY A 130 26.21 -6.93 7.02
C GLY A 130 25.07 -5.98 6.65
N VAL A 131 25.35 -4.92 5.89
CA VAL A 131 24.35 -3.91 5.49
C VAL A 131 23.40 -4.50 4.46
N ILE A 132 22.10 -4.24 4.63
CA ILE A 132 21.03 -4.75 3.76
C ILE A 132 20.48 -3.63 2.89
N ALA A 133 20.27 -2.46 3.48
CA ALA A 133 19.98 -1.21 2.82
C ALA A 133 20.49 -0.05 3.70
N PHE A 134 20.50 1.16 3.15
CA PHE A 134 20.76 2.37 3.92
C PHE A 134 20.19 3.61 3.23
N THR A 135 19.98 4.65 4.03
CA THR A 135 19.52 5.95 3.57
C THR A 135 20.63 7.00 3.72
N GLU A 136 20.94 7.66 2.61
CA GLU A 136 21.83 8.81 2.57
C GLU A 136 21.00 10.07 2.83
N ILE A 137 21.36 10.81 3.89
CA ILE A 137 20.50 11.84 4.48
C ILE A 137 21.19 13.21 4.62
N PRO A 138 21.30 13.98 3.52
CA PRO A 138 21.38 15.44 3.62
C PRO A 138 20.14 16.04 4.33
N ILE A 139 18.99 15.35 4.23
CA ILE A 139 17.66 15.57 4.86
C ILE A 139 16.98 16.89 4.47
N ALA A 140 17.68 18.02 4.46
CA ALA A 140 17.05 19.31 4.15
C ALA A 140 16.77 19.49 2.65
N ASP A 141 17.67 18.99 1.81
CA ASP A 141 17.63 19.19 0.36
C ASP A 141 17.31 17.90 -0.43
N GLY A 142 17.07 16.80 0.29
CA GLY A 142 16.69 15.50 -0.28
C GLY A 142 17.37 14.33 0.41
N TRP A 143 17.23 13.15 -0.20
CA TRP A 143 17.79 11.88 0.29
C TRP A 143 17.99 10.88 -0.87
N ARG A 144 18.69 9.78 -0.58
CA ARG A 144 18.77 8.62 -1.49
C ARG A 144 18.73 7.32 -0.69
N ILE A 145 17.93 6.35 -1.14
CA ILE A 145 17.87 5.03 -0.52
C ILE A 145 18.58 4.01 -1.40
N ARG A 146 19.41 3.18 -0.77
CA ARG A 146 20.26 2.19 -1.42
C ARG A 146 19.98 0.80 -0.88
N PHE A 147 19.51 -0.09 -1.74
CA PHE A 147 19.42 -1.52 -1.45
C PHE A 147 20.70 -2.24 -1.85
N CYS A 148 21.14 -3.21 -1.05
CA CYS A 148 22.35 -3.97 -1.30
C CYS A 148 22.00 -5.25 -2.07
N ASP A 149 22.19 -5.22 -3.39
CA ASP A 149 21.78 -6.27 -4.35
C ASP A 149 22.67 -7.54 -4.29
N ASP A 150 23.68 -7.56 -3.41
CA ASP A 150 24.36 -8.78 -2.98
C ASP A 150 23.53 -9.58 -1.95
N LYS A 151 22.35 -9.07 -1.59
CA LYS A 151 21.26 -9.75 -0.90
C LYS A 151 20.12 -9.98 -1.89
N THR A 152 19.35 -11.03 -1.68
CA THR A 152 18.17 -11.31 -2.51
C THR A 152 16.91 -10.91 -1.77
N PHE A 153 16.07 -10.12 -2.44
CA PHE A 153 14.82 -9.61 -1.88
C PHE A 153 13.61 -10.36 -2.48
N SER A 154 12.45 -10.16 -1.86
CA SER A 154 11.16 -10.56 -2.38
C SER A 154 10.20 -9.37 -2.28
N ASP A 155 9.53 -9.09 -3.38
CA ASP A 155 8.59 -7.98 -3.60
C ASP A 155 7.11 -8.39 -3.37
N GLY A 156 6.88 -9.59 -2.85
CA GLY A 156 5.56 -10.11 -2.52
C GLY A 156 4.74 -10.53 -3.75
N PRO A 157 3.41 -10.58 -3.65
CA PRO A 157 2.60 -10.43 -2.45
C PRO A 157 2.46 -11.77 -1.71
N GLY A 158 3.12 -12.84 -2.16
CA GLY A 158 3.12 -14.11 -1.43
C GLY A 158 3.88 -14.03 -0.09
N PRO A 159 3.83 -15.10 0.73
CA PRO A 159 4.70 -15.23 1.89
C PRO A 159 6.17 -15.09 1.49
N ILE A 160 6.93 -14.30 2.25
CA ILE A 160 8.35 -14.10 1.99
C ILE A 160 9.11 -15.39 2.33
N PRO A 161 9.84 -16.00 1.38
CA PRO A 161 10.63 -17.19 1.68
C PRO A 161 11.63 -16.91 2.79
N GLY A 162 11.81 -17.88 3.71
CA GLY A 162 12.63 -17.68 4.92
C GLY A 162 14.12 -17.38 4.69
N HIS A 163 14.59 -17.40 3.44
CA HIS A 163 15.96 -17.08 3.03
C HIS A 163 16.07 -15.79 2.23
N LEU A 164 14.96 -15.07 1.99
CA LEU A 164 14.91 -13.80 1.27
C LEU A 164 14.52 -12.67 2.22
N TYR A 165 14.94 -11.46 1.87
CA TYR A 165 14.56 -10.25 2.59
C TYR A 165 13.26 -9.68 2.05
N ASP A 166 12.44 -9.09 2.93
CA ASP A 166 11.21 -8.43 2.53
C ASP A 166 11.51 -7.03 1.97
N LEU A 167 11.32 -6.83 0.67
CA LEU A 167 11.63 -5.56 0.00
C LEU A 167 10.77 -4.42 0.55
N GLN A 168 9.47 -4.66 0.72
CA GLN A 168 8.53 -3.65 1.23
C GLN A 168 8.91 -3.22 2.65
N GLY A 169 9.08 -4.16 3.58
CA GLY A 169 9.39 -3.84 4.98
C GLY A 169 10.73 -3.12 5.15
N ILE A 170 11.74 -3.48 4.36
CA ILE A 170 13.02 -2.77 4.37
C ILE A 170 12.86 -1.37 3.78
N MET A 171 12.09 -1.20 2.70
CA MET A 171 11.78 0.13 2.21
C MET A 171 11.06 0.98 3.27
N THR A 172 10.10 0.41 4.01
CA THR A 172 9.41 1.14 5.07
C THR A 172 10.39 1.65 6.14
N HIS A 173 11.36 0.82 6.53
CA HIS A 173 12.42 1.19 7.47
C HIS A 173 13.30 2.33 6.95
N GLU A 174 13.85 2.17 5.74
CA GLU A 174 14.74 3.16 5.14
C GLU A 174 14.02 4.48 4.88
N TYR A 175 12.75 4.43 4.46
CA TYR A 175 11.97 5.65 4.30
C TYR A 175 11.83 6.40 5.61
N GLY A 176 11.68 5.73 6.75
CA GLY A 176 11.68 6.40 8.07
C GLY A 176 12.95 7.21 8.33
N HIS A 177 14.13 6.73 7.88
CA HIS A 177 15.35 7.53 7.90
C HIS A 177 15.30 8.74 6.98
N ALA A 178 14.74 8.59 5.77
CA ALA A 178 14.52 9.71 4.85
C ALA A 178 13.60 10.78 5.46
N LEU A 179 12.66 10.37 6.33
CA LEU A 179 11.79 11.27 7.07
C LEU A 179 12.49 11.98 8.24
N GLY A 180 13.69 11.57 8.62
CA GLY A 180 14.46 12.14 9.73
C GLY A 180 14.40 11.35 11.04
N LEU A 181 13.85 10.13 11.03
CA LEU A 181 13.87 9.24 12.20
C LEU A 181 15.18 8.47 12.28
N GLY A 182 15.70 8.30 13.48
CA GLY A 182 16.78 7.35 13.74
C GLY A 182 16.21 6.00 14.16
N HIS A 183 17.09 5.06 14.49
CA HIS A 183 16.66 3.76 14.99
C HIS A 183 15.88 3.87 16.31
N SER A 184 14.89 2.98 16.47
CA SER A 184 14.16 2.76 17.72
C SER A 184 14.80 1.62 18.52
N THR A 185 14.68 1.67 19.85
CA THR A 185 15.05 0.56 20.74
C THR A 185 13.89 -0.42 20.98
N VAL A 186 12.71 -0.17 20.41
CA VAL A 186 11.53 -1.04 20.50
C VAL A 186 11.67 -2.17 19.48
N GLY A 187 11.77 -3.42 19.96
CA GLY A 187 12.10 -4.58 19.13
C GLY A 187 11.10 -4.93 18.01
N ASN A 188 9.87 -4.40 18.08
CA ASN A 188 8.85 -4.55 17.04
C ASN A 188 8.49 -3.22 16.36
N ALA A 189 9.32 -2.18 16.52
CA ALA A 189 9.20 -0.96 15.74
C ALA A 189 9.73 -1.18 14.33
N THR A 190 9.14 -0.49 13.36
CA THR A 190 9.67 -0.47 11.99
C THR A 190 11.09 0.06 11.99
N MET A 191 11.37 1.10 12.78
CA MET A 191 12.72 1.66 12.93
C MET A 191 13.67 0.83 13.81
N TYR A 192 13.34 -0.41 14.18
CA TYR A 192 14.29 -1.30 14.85
C TYR A 192 15.41 -1.71 13.88
N PRO A 193 16.71 -1.64 14.26
CA PRO A 193 17.84 -1.75 13.34
C PRO A 193 18.15 -3.15 12.82
N VAL A 194 17.44 -4.19 13.30
CA VAL A 194 17.74 -5.58 12.97
C VAL A 194 16.53 -6.24 12.34
N VAL A 195 16.74 -6.79 11.15
CA VAL A 195 15.75 -7.59 10.40
C VAL A 195 16.34 -8.95 10.07
N SER A 196 15.51 -9.99 10.09
CA SER A 196 15.85 -11.33 9.62
C SER A 196 15.16 -11.64 8.29
N THR A 197 15.70 -12.57 7.51
CA THR A 197 15.03 -13.08 6.31
C THR A 197 13.67 -13.70 6.63
N GLY A 198 12.70 -13.60 5.72
CA GLY A 198 11.32 -14.06 5.91
C GLY A 198 10.46 -13.21 6.86
N GLN A 199 11.02 -12.18 7.50
CA GLN A 199 10.31 -11.31 8.43
C GLN A 199 9.56 -10.20 7.68
N VAL A 200 8.31 -9.97 8.05
CA VAL A 200 7.45 -8.92 7.45
C VAL A 200 6.98 -7.85 8.44
N ILE A 201 7.49 -7.87 9.68
CA ILE A 201 6.98 -6.99 10.75
C ILE A 201 7.22 -5.50 10.46
N GLN A 202 8.21 -5.16 9.62
CA GLN A 202 8.54 -3.78 9.27
C GLN A 202 7.62 -3.19 8.20
N ARG A 203 6.69 -3.98 7.63
CA ARG A 203 5.73 -3.47 6.65
C ARG A 203 4.79 -2.43 7.24
N SER A 204 4.52 -2.49 8.55
CA SER A 204 3.58 -1.59 9.23
C SER A 204 4.22 -0.83 10.36
N ILE A 205 4.02 0.49 10.40
CA ILE A 205 4.61 1.36 11.42
C ILE A 205 4.05 1.09 12.82
N ASN A 206 4.92 1.12 13.82
CA ASN A 206 4.58 0.95 15.23
C ASN A 206 4.14 2.28 15.86
N PHE A 207 3.50 2.21 17.03
CA PHE A 207 3.16 3.38 17.81
C PHE A 207 4.37 4.27 18.15
N ASP A 208 5.55 3.69 18.37
CA ASP A 208 6.78 4.47 18.60
C ASP A 208 7.23 5.22 17.33
N ASP A 209 7.07 4.61 16.15
CA ASP A 209 7.37 5.22 14.86
C ASP A 209 6.39 6.38 14.57
N ILE A 210 5.09 6.17 14.82
CA ILE A 210 4.04 7.21 14.71
C ILE A 210 4.35 8.39 15.63
N ALA A 211 4.75 8.13 16.88
CA ALA A 211 5.12 9.18 17.82
C ALA A 211 6.33 9.99 17.33
N GLY A 212 7.32 9.33 16.75
CA GLY A 212 8.46 9.98 16.10
C GLY A 212 8.03 10.83 14.91
N LEU A 213 7.18 10.29 14.04
CA LEU A 213 6.67 11.00 12.86
C LEU A 213 5.87 12.25 13.26
N GLN A 214 4.97 12.14 14.24
CA GLN A 214 4.23 13.27 14.79
C GLN A 214 5.13 14.32 15.45
N CYS A 215 6.27 13.91 16.02
CA CYS A 215 7.26 14.84 16.56
C CYS A 215 7.94 15.67 15.47
N LEU A 216 8.09 15.12 14.26
CA LEU A 216 8.73 15.79 13.12
C LEU A 216 7.75 16.62 12.29
N TYR A 217 6.56 16.08 12.01
CA TYR A 217 5.60 16.67 11.06
C TYR A 217 4.30 17.18 11.71
N GLY A 218 4.21 17.09 13.04
CA GLY A 218 3.00 17.40 13.81
C GLY A 218 1.93 16.32 13.67
N SER A 219 1.07 16.21 14.68
CA SER A 219 -0.12 15.37 14.63
C SER A 219 -1.07 15.84 13.52
N LEU A 220 -1.79 14.89 12.93
CA LEU A 220 -2.76 15.14 11.86
C LEU A 220 -3.73 16.27 12.23
N SER A 221 -3.70 17.35 11.46
CA SER A 221 -4.58 18.50 11.65
C SER A 221 -5.99 18.19 11.16
N GLY A 222 -7.01 18.57 11.95
CA GLY A 222 -8.41 18.52 11.52
C GLY A 222 -8.75 19.50 10.39
N SER A 223 -7.85 20.43 10.05
CA SER A 223 -7.97 21.34 8.92
C SER A 223 -7.20 20.89 7.67
N LYS A 224 -6.50 19.75 7.73
CA LYS A 224 -5.80 19.22 6.56
C LYS A 224 -6.83 18.92 5.46
N PRO A 225 -6.61 19.35 4.20
CA PRO A 225 -7.50 18.99 3.10
C PRO A 225 -7.48 17.47 2.92
N MET A 226 -8.61 16.86 2.56
CA MET A 226 -8.70 15.41 2.37
C MET A 226 -9.40 15.09 1.07
N ILE A 227 -8.81 14.21 0.26
CA ILE A 227 -9.43 13.62 -0.92
C ILE A 227 -10.17 12.36 -0.50
N SER A 228 -11.46 12.29 -0.84
CA SER A 228 -12.33 11.13 -0.59
C SER A 228 -12.66 10.33 -1.85
N GLY A 229 -12.38 10.88 -3.03
CA GLY A 229 -12.62 10.18 -4.28
C GLY A 229 -12.14 10.94 -5.51
N VAL A 230 -11.92 10.18 -6.58
CA VAL A 230 -11.56 10.70 -7.91
C VAL A 230 -12.43 10.03 -8.96
N SER A 231 -12.82 10.78 -9.99
CA SER A 231 -13.46 10.22 -11.18
C SER A 231 -12.90 10.89 -12.43
N VAL A 232 -12.74 10.12 -13.49
CA VAL A 232 -12.17 10.59 -14.76
C VAL A 232 -13.23 10.48 -15.85
N SER A 233 -13.43 11.57 -16.59
CA SER A 233 -14.36 11.60 -17.71
C SER A 233 -13.97 12.69 -18.69
N GLY A 234 -14.00 12.38 -19.99
CA GLY A 234 -13.79 13.37 -21.05
C GLY A 234 -12.45 14.10 -20.96
N GLY A 235 -11.37 13.42 -20.55
CA GLY A 235 -10.04 14.02 -20.39
C GLY A 235 -9.91 14.97 -19.20
N SER A 236 -10.88 14.97 -18.29
CA SER A 236 -10.85 15.72 -17.04
C SER A 236 -10.94 14.79 -15.85
N ILE A 237 -10.30 15.18 -14.76
CA ILE A 237 -10.43 14.53 -13.46
C ILE A 237 -11.29 15.41 -12.55
N THR A 238 -12.20 14.78 -11.82
CA THR A 238 -12.95 15.39 -10.73
C THR A 238 -12.52 14.76 -9.42
N ILE A 239 -12.02 15.59 -8.51
CA ILE A 239 -11.51 15.24 -7.19
C ILE A 239 -12.54 15.72 -6.17
N THR A 240 -13.09 14.79 -5.38
CA THR A 240 -14.01 15.10 -4.29
C THR A 240 -13.34 14.96 -2.94
N GLY A 241 -13.76 15.76 -1.97
CA GLY A 241 -13.08 15.82 -0.68
C GLY A 241 -13.62 16.89 0.25
N SER A 242 -12.75 17.37 1.14
CA SER A 242 -13.02 18.44 2.08
C SER A 242 -11.78 19.30 2.30
N GLY A 243 -12.00 20.52 2.81
CA GLY A 243 -10.91 21.41 3.21
C GLY A 243 -10.15 22.07 2.04
N PHE A 244 -10.66 21.99 0.81
CA PHE A 244 -10.07 22.72 -0.32
C PHE A 244 -10.38 24.22 -0.22
N ASP A 245 -9.46 25.06 -0.67
CA ASP A 245 -9.69 26.50 -0.72
C ASP A 245 -10.84 26.81 -1.69
N THR A 246 -11.77 27.68 -1.30
CA THR A 246 -12.86 28.13 -2.18
C THR A 246 -12.36 29.11 -3.24
N ALA A 247 -11.30 29.85 -2.94
CA ALA A 247 -10.62 30.71 -3.89
C ALA A 247 -9.76 29.91 -4.88
N ALA A 248 -9.36 30.56 -5.96
CA ALA A 248 -8.45 30.01 -6.97
C ALA A 248 -6.99 29.97 -6.46
N THR A 249 -6.76 29.24 -5.38
CA THR A 249 -5.46 29.16 -4.69
C THR A 249 -4.97 27.73 -4.48
N ASN A 250 -5.79 26.73 -4.83
CA ASN A 250 -5.34 25.34 -4.77
C ASN A 250 -4.37 25.02 -5.91
N GLU A 251 -3.52 24.05 -5.66
CA GLU A 251 -2.70 23.36 -6.66
C GLU A 251 -3.13 21.89 -6.70
N VAL A 252 -3.33 21.35 -7.90
CA VAL A 252 -3.55 19.91 -8.10
C VAL A 252 -2.26 19.29 -8.60
N TRP A 253 -1.75 18.30 -7.88
CA TRP A 253 -0.47 17.64 -8.13
C TRP A 253 -0.71 16.24 -8.68
N PHE A 254 -0.03 15.89 -9.77
CA PHE A 254 -0.13 14.61 -10.47
C PHE A 254 1.23 13.95 -10.64
N THR A 255 1.20 12.62 -10.67
CA THR A 255 2.33 11.76 -11.01
C THR A 255 2.54 11.72 -12.52
N HIS A 256 3.73 11.32 -12.97
CA HIS A 256 4.09 11.31 -14.39
C HIS A 256 3.74 10.00 -15.06
N ARG A 257 3.37 10.07 -16.34
CA ARG A 257 3.24 8.87 -17.21
C ARG A 257 4.59 8.34 -17.68
N ASN A 258 5.54 9.25 -17.86
CA ASN A 258 6.83 8.95 -18.43
C ASN A 258 7.90 8.83 -17.36
N VAL A 259 9.02 8.22 -17.73
CA VAL A 259 10.22 8.22 -16.90
C VAL A 259 10.62 9.66 -16.58
N THR A 260 10.75 9.95 -15.29
CA THR A 260 11.10 11.27 -14.78
C THR A 260 12.61 11.48 -14.78
N ALA A 261 13.02 12.73 -14.97
CA ALA A 261 14.42 13.10 -14.84
C ALA A 261 14.92 12.78 -13.42
N SER A 262 16.22 12.50 -13.29
CA SER A 262 16.81 12.17 -12.00
C SER A 262 16.97 13.37 -11.08
N GLY A 263 16.70 14.61 -11.49
CA GLY A 263 16.64 15.76 -10.59
C GLY A 263 15.61 16.81 -11.02
N GLY A 264 15.36 17.77 -10.14
CA GLY A 264 14.32 18.80 -10.29
C GLY A 264 12.94 18.33 -9.80
N ASP A 265 11.97 19.24 -9.84
CA ASP A 265 10.60 18.96 -9.37
C ASP A 265 9.87 18.02 -10.33
N PRO A 266 9.55 16.77 -9.93
CA PRO A 266 8.91 15.82 -10.79
C PRO A 266 7.41 15.80 -10.56
N ARG A 267 6.76 16.89 -10.13
CA ARG A 267 5.30 16.96 -10.06
C ARG A 267 4.74 17.65 -11.29
N VAL A 268 3.69 17.07 -11.86
CA VAL A 268 2.86 17.81 -12.84
C VAL A 268 1.81 18.59 -12.05
N ARG A 269 1.77 19.91 -12.20
CA ARG A 269 0.94 20.79 -11.36
C ARG A 269 -0.03 21.63 -12.18
N VAL A 270 -1.26 21.72 -11.69
CA VAL A 270 -2.25 22.70 -12.14
C VAL A 270 -2.44 23.72 -11.02
N PHE A 271 -2.10 24.97 -11.30
CA PHE A 271 -2.12 26.07 -10.32
C PHE A 271 -3.42 26.87 -10.39
N ASN A 272 -3.68 27.66 -9.33
CA ASN A 272 -4.79 28.61 -9.24
C ASN A 272 -6.15 27.96 -9.48
N VAL A 273 -6.35 26.78 -8.87
CA VAL A 273 -7.57 26.00 -9.04
C VAL A 273 -8.56 26.39 -7.95
N SER A 274 -9.75 26.82 -8.34
CA SER A 274 -10.86 27.05 -7.39
C SER A 274 -11.61 25.75 -7.14
N SER A 275 -12.02 25.51 -5.90
CA SER A 275 -12.99 24.46 -5.61
C SER A 275 -14.42 24.94 -5.80
N THR A 276 -15.33 23.99 -5.96
CA THR A 276 -16.79 24.16 -5.96
C THR A 276 -17.40 23.44 -4.75
N GLY A 277 -18.71 23.59 -4.55
CA GLY A 277 -19.39 22.91 -3.43
C GLY A 277 -18.91 23.36 -2.04
N GLY A 278 -18.35 24.58 -1.92
CA GLY A 278 -17.84 25.10 -0.66
C GLY A 278 -16.55 24.45 -0.16
N GLY A 279 -15.65 24.02 -1.06
CA GLY A 279 -14.40 23.35 -0.67
C GLY A 279 -14.41 21.84 -0.79
N THR A 280 -15.32 21.28 -1.58
CA THR A 280 -15.57 19.82 -1.62
C THR A 280 -15.35 19.16 -2.98
N SER A 281 -15.17 19.94 -4.05
CA SER A 281 -14.96 19.39 -5.38
C SER A 281 -14.04 20.27 -6.22
N ILE A 282 -13.06 19.66 -6.88
CA ILE A 282 -12.17 20.28 -7.86
C ILE A 282 -12.26 19.50 -9.17
N THR A 283 -12.47 20.18 -10.29
CA THR A 283 -12.40 19.57 -11.62
C THR A 283 -11.35 20.27 -12.45
N VAL A 284 -10.40 19.52 -13.01
CA VAL A 284 -9.34 20.05 -13.89
C VAL A 284 -9.15 19.16 -15.10
N ALA A 285 -8.70 19.74 -16.21
CA ALA A 285 -8.24 18.98 -17.36
C ALA A 285 -6.99 18.18 -16.96
N ILE A 286 -6.89 16.93 -17.41
CA ILE A 286 -5.74 16.07 -17.14
C ILE A 286 -4.55 16.59 -17.97
N PRO A 287 -3.43 16.98 -17.34
CA PRO A 287 -2.23 17.39 -18.08
C PRO A 287 -1.67 16.23 -18.91
N GLY A 288 -1.11 16.51 -20.10
CA GLY A 288 -0.60 15.47 -21.00
C GLY A 288 0.58 14.66 -20.46
N ASP A 289 1.35 15.23 -19.51
CA ASP A 289 2.48 14.56 -18.87
C ASP A 289 2.07 13.78 -17.61
N ALA A 290 0.82 13.93 -17.16
CA ALA A 290 0.29 13.18 -16.03
C ALA A 290 0.03 11.72 -16.43
N GLY A 291 0.24 10.79 -15.50
CA GLY A 291 0.00 9.35 -15.71
C GLY A 291 -0.54 8.64 -14.49
N ALA A 292 -0.69 7.32 -14.62
CA ALA A 292 -1.09 6.48 -13.50
C ALA A 292 -0.15 6.67 -12.29
N GLY A 293 -0.73 6.72 -11.11
CA GLY A 293 -0.03 6.97 -9.86
C GLY A 293 -0.97 7.60 -8.84
N GLU A 294 -0.72 8.86 -8.49
CA GLU A 294 -1.41 9.59 -7.43
C GLU A 294 -1.82 11.00 -7.83
N VAL A 295 -2.85 11.49 -7.16
CA VAL A 295 -3.22 12.90 -7.15
C VAL A 295 -3.23 13.44 -5.72
N ALA A 296 -2.80 14.68 -5.55
CA ALA A 296 -2.93 15.42 -4.29
C ALA A 296 -3.42 16.85 -4.55
N VAL A 297 -4.03 17.45 -3.54
CA VAL A 297 -4.42 18.86 -3.54
C VAL A 297 -3.64 19.60 -2.47
N LYS A 298 -2.90 20.63 -2.88
CA LYS A 298 -2.23 21.55 -1.96
C LYS A 298 -3.03 22.85 -1.89
N THR A 299 -3.35 23.32 -0.69
CA THR A 299 -4.00 24.62 -0.46
C THR A 299 -2.97 25.75 -0.40
N SER A 300 -3.43 27.00 -0.21
CA SER A 300 -2.62 28.22 -0.24
C SER A 300 -1.50 28.32 0.80
N GLY A 301 -1.46 27.44 1.79
CA GLY A 301 -0.46 27.49 2.85
C GLY A 301 0.89 26.87 2.49
N SER A 302 1.77 26.81 3.48
CA SER A 302 3.17 26.33 3.39
C SER A 302 3.52 25.32 4.50
N LEU A 303 2.54 24.94 5.32
CA LEU A 303 2.69 23.95 6.35
C LEU A 303 2.51 22.55 5.75
N SER A 304 3.02 21.56 6.47
CA SER A 304 2.80 20.15 6.15
C SER A 304 1.31 19.75 6.15
N SER A 305 0.48 20.48 6.91
CA SER A 305 -0.97 20.31 6.96
C SER A 305 -1.73 20.87 5.76
N ASP A 306 -1.06 21.55 4.83
CA ASP A 306 -1.71 22.19 3.68
C ASP A 306 -1.72 21.31 2.43
N LEU A 307 -1.11 20.12 2.50
CA LEU A 307 -1.16 19.10 1.46
C LEU A 307 -2.16 18.01 1.86
N SER A 308 -3.04 17.60 0.95
CA SER A 308 -3.98 16.51 1.19
C SER A 308 -3.31 15.16 1.25
N ASN A 309 -4.01 14.13 1.73
CA ASN A 309 -3.63 12.76 1.39
C ASN A 309 -3.44 12.62 -0.13
N THR A 310 -2.46 11.82 -0.53
CA THR A 310 -2.37 11.33 -1.90
C THR A 310 -3.49 10.31 -2.14
N PHE A 311 -4.06 10.32 -3.34
CA PHE A 311 -5.15 9.44 -3.73
C PHE A 311 -4.80 8.72 -5.04
N PRO A 312 -4.93 7.39 -5.12
CA PRO A 312 -4.52 6.64 -6.30
C PRO A 312 -5.41 6.94 -7.50
N THR A 313 -4.81 7.03 -8.68
CA THR A 313 -5.55 7.21 -9.93
C THR A 313 -4.75 6.66 -11.11
N ASP A 314 -5.42 5.99 -12.04
CA ASP A 314 -4.85 5.62 -13.33
C ASP A 314 -5.09 6.70 -14.41
N LEU A 315 -5.77 7.80 -14.07
CA LEU A 315 -6.21 8.83 -15.02
C LEU A 315 -7.03 8.30 -16.19
N GLY A 316 -7.72 7.16 -16.00
CA GLY A 316 -8.45 6.47 -17.05
C GLY A 316 -7.54 5.73 -18.04
N GLU A 317 -6.26 5.55 -17.72
CA GLU A 317 -5.37 4.63 -18.43
C GLU A 317 -5.90 3.20 -18.32
N PRO A 318 -5.61 2.33 -19.30
CA PRO A 318 -6.06 0.96 -19.24
C PRO A 318 -5.54 0.29 -17.96
N PHE A 319 -6.45 0.00 -17.04
CA PHE A 319 -6.14 -0.70 -15.79
C PHE A 319 -5.36 -1.98 -16.10
N PHE A 320 -4.22 -2.25 -15.47
CA PHE A 320 -3.41 -3.47 -15.76
C PHE A 320 -3.99 -4.75 -15.15
N GLY A 321 -5.19 -4.67 -14.60
CA GLY A 321 -5.85 -5.76 -13.91
C GLY A 321 -5.52 -5.70 -12.43
N GLY A 322 -6.41 -6.25 -11.62
CA GLY A 322 -6.32 -6.13 -10.17
C GLY A 322 -6.80 -7.41 -9.54
N SER A 323 -6.13 -7.80 -8.47
CA SER A 323 -6.59 -8.87 -7.59
C SER A 323 -6.42 -8.39 -6.16
N VAL A 324 -7.51 -8.37 -5.39
CA VAL A 324 -7.50 -7.94 -3.97
C VAL A 324 -7.93 -9.11 -3.10
N PHE A 325 -7.19 -9.41 -2.05
CA PHE A 325 -7.56 -10.47 -1.11
C PHE A 325 -8.95 -10.22 -0.52
N SER A 326 -9.71 -11.29 -0.35
CA SER A 326 -10.99 -11.26 0.35
C SER A 326 -11.12 -12.52 1.20
N ASN A 327 -11.34 -12.36 2.51
CA ASN A 327 -11.49 -13.51 3.41
C ASN A 327 -12.77 -13.49 4.25
N GLY A 328 -13.80 -12.77 3.81
CA GLY A 328 -15.06 -12.67 4.55
C GLY A 328 -14.85 -12.25 6.01
N SER A 329 -15.27 -13.10 6.96
CA SER A 329 -15.06 -12.87 8.41
C SER A 329 -13.68 -13.29 8.92
N GLY A 330 -12.80 -13.80 8.06
CA GLY A 330 -11.50 -14.38 8.41
C GLY A 330 -11.55 -15.88 8.70
N SER A 331 -12.71 -16.52 8.49
CA SER A 331 -12.91 -17.94 8.84
C SER A 331 -12.27 -18.91 7.84
N ASN A 332 -12.06 -18.49 6.58
CA ASN A 332 -11.47 -19.38 5.58
C ASN A 332 -9.94 -19.37 5.67
N PRO A 333 -9.28 -20.52 5.48
CA PRO A 333 -7.83 -20.58 5.37
C PRO A 333 -7.31 -19.86 4.11
N PRO A 334 -6.14 -19.19 4.19
CA PRO A 334 -5.49 -18.57 3.04
C PRO A 334 -4.77 -19.62 2.18
N CYS A 335 -5.54 -20.33 1.34
CA CYS A 335 -5.03 -21.38 0.44
C CYS A 335 -5.24 -21.12 -1.06
N PHE A 336 -5.77 -19.97 -1.43
CA PHE A 336 -6.00 -19.57 -2.82
C PHE A 336 -5.29 -18.26 -3.13
N MET A 337 -4.65 -18.18 -4.29
CA MET A 337 -4.14 -16.92 -4.83
C MET A 337 -4.00 -16.96 -6.35
N SER A 338 -4.19 -15.82 -7.00
CA SER A 338 -3.71 -15.62 -8.37
C SER A 338 -2.19 -15.45 -8.41
N THR A 339 -1.57 -15.96 -9.46
CA THR A 339 -0.14 -15.85 -9.75
C THR A 339 0.15 -15.00 -11.00
N SER A 340 -0.89 -14.53 -11.69
CA SER A 340 -0.81 -13.43 -12.66
C SER A 340 -2.04 -12.52 -12.55
N LEU A 341 -2.00 -11.34 -13.18
CA LEU A 341 -3.14 -10.43 -13.20
C LEU A 341 -4.22 -10.86 -14.19
N PRO A 342 -5.49 -10.57 -13.87
CA PRO A 342 -6.58 -10.75 -14.80
C PRO A 342 -6.55 -9.65 -15.87
N GLN A 343 -6.02 -9.98 -17.05
CA GLN A 343 -5.93 -9.08 -18.19
C GLN A 343 -6.66 -9.67 -19.40
N LEU A 344 -7.34 -8.81 -20.16
CA LEU A 344 -8.07 -9.18 -21.39
C LEU A 344 -7.10 -9.80 -22.40
N GLY A 345 -7.35 -11.04 -22.80
CA GLY A 345 -6.52 -11.78 -23.76
C GLY A 345 -5.26 -12.42 -23.21
N GLN A 346 -4.93 -12.23 -21.92
CA GLN A 346 -3.78 -12.86 -21.27
C GLN A 346 -4.22 -13.98 -20.33
N THR A 347 -3.32 -14.94 -20.08
CA THR A 347 -3.62 -16.03 -19.16
C THR A 347 -3.55 -15.54 -17.70
N LEU A 348 -4.71 -15.58 -17.04
CA LEU A 348 -4.84 -15.50 -15.58
C LEU A 348 -4.46 -16.85 -14.99
N ASN A 349 -3.33 -16.92 -14.32
CA ASN A 349 -2.84 -18.08 -13.58
C ASN A 349 -3.25 -17.94 -12.11
N MET A 350 -3.63 -19.05 -11.52
CA MET A 350 -4.10 -19.18 -10.15
C MET A 350 -3.57 -20.46 -9.54
N GLN A 351 -3.53 -20.52 -8.23
CA GLN A 351 -3.16 -21.73 -7.50
C GLN A 351 -4.03 -21.94 -6.28
N VAL A 352 -4.23 -23.21 -5.95
CA VAL A 352 -4.83 -23.67 -4.69
C VAL A 352 -3.81 -24.57 -4.01
N ASP A 353 -3.36 -24.19 -2.81
CA ASP A 353 -2.49 -25.02 -1.99
C ASP A 353 -3.32 -26.00 -1.16
N ALA A 354 -3.28 -27.28 -1.51
CA ALA A 354 -3.98 -28.35 -0.80
C ALA A 354 -3.09 -29.07 0.23
N SER A 355 -1.83 -28.66 0.42
CA SER A 355 -0.85 -29.36 1.26
C SER A 355 -1.14 -29.31 2.75
N ALA A 356 -1.70 -28.21 3.23
CA ALA A 356 -1.97 -27.97 4.66
C ALA A 356 -3.43 -28.28 5.07
N HIS A 357 -4.26 -28.78 4.16
CA HIS A 357 -5.70 -28.92 4.40
C HIS A 357 -6.16 -30.38 4.52
N PRO A 358 -7.02 -30.71 5.51
CA PRO A 358 -7.58 -32.05 5.66
C PRO A 358 -8.42 -32.36 4.41
N GLY A 359 -7.90 -33.21 3.55
CA GLY A 359 -8.44 -33.44 2.19
C GLY A 359 -7.35 -33.66 1.14
N GLY A 360 -6.08 -33.40 1.47
CA GLY A 360 -4.90 -33.66 0.63
C GLY A 360 -4.98 -35.01 -0.10
N ALA A 361 -4.91 -34.93 -1.44
CA ALA A 361 -5.23 -35.95 -2.44
C ALA A 361 -6.73 -36.24 -2.62
N GLY A 362 -7.40 -35.36 -3.37
CA GLY A 362 -8.81 -35.47 -3.75
C GLY A 362 -9.11 -34.63 -4.99
N PHE A 363 -9.81 -33.52 -4.78
CA PHE A 363 -10.07 -32.51 -5.80
C PHE A 363 -9.79 -31.11 -5.25
N SER A 364 -9.38 -30.20 -6.12
CA SER A 364 -9.35 -28.77 -5.83
C SER A 364 -9.95 -28.00 -7.00
N GLY A 365 -10.17 -26.70 -6.81
CA GLY A 365 -10.68 -25.86 -7.88
C GLY A 365 -10.88 -24.41 -7.47
N VAL A 366 -11.35 -23.63 -8.43
CA VAL A 366 -11.63 -22.20 -8.31
C VAL A 366 -13.02 -21.91 -8.87
N LEU A 367 -13.84 -21.24 -8.06
CA LEU A 367 -15.11 -20.65 -8.46
C LEU A 367 -14.87 -19.19 -8.84
N ILE A 368 -15.33 -18.75 -10.01
CA ILE A 368 -15.21 -17.35 -10.45
C ILE A 368 -16.60 -16.85 -10.80
N TYR A 369 -17.08 -15.78 -10.17
CA TYR A 369 -18.41 -15.22 -10.41
C TYR A 369 -18.35 -13.70 -10.51
N ALA A 370 -19.21 -13.07 -11.31
CA ALA A 370 -19.40 -11.64 -11.22
C ALA A 370 -20.15 -11.32 -9.91
N GLY A 371 -19.55 -10.51 -9.03
CA GLY A 371 -20.09 -10.19 -7.70
C GLY A 371 -19.56 -11.08 -6.57
N SER A 372 -19.77 -10.63 -5.33
CA SER A 372 -19.32 -11.29 -4.10
C SER A 372 -20.50 -11.56 -3.16
N ALA A 373 -20.43 -12.62 -2.37
CA ALA A 373 -21.38 -12.90 -1.30
C ALA A 373 -20.64 -13.18 0.03
N LEU A 374 -21.37 -13.32 1.13
CA LEU A 374 -20.83 -13.86 2.37
C LEU A 374 -21.89 -14.79 2.95
N ILE A 375 -21.75 -16.08 2.67
CA ILE A 375 -22.72 -17.10 3.08
C ILE A 375 -21.99 -18.13 3.96
N PRO A 376 -22.25 -18.15 5.27
CA PRO A 376 -21.68 -19.15 6.17
C PRO A 376 -22.13 -20.56 5.79
N THR A 377 -21.19 -21.50 5.77
CA THR A 377 -21.45 -22.93 5.51
C THR A 377 -20.71 -23.81 6.53
N VAL A 378 -20.96 -25.12 6.49
CA VAL A 378 -20.25 -26.09 7.33
C VAL A 378 -18.76 -26.26 6.94
N SER A 379 -18.37 -25.77 5.77
CA SER A 379 -17.04 -25.94 5.16
C SER A 379 -16.21 -24.65 5.14
N GLY A 380 -16.69 -23.59 5.82
CA GLY A 380 -16.21 -22.22 5.72
C GLY A 380 -17.28 -21.29 5.16
N GLU A 381 -16.87 -20.13 4.65
CA GLU A 381 -17.73 -19.11 4.08
C GLU A 381 -17.63 -19.11 2.56
N LEU A 382 -18.78 -19.09 1.89
CA LEU A 382 -18.83 -18.87 0.45
C LEU A 382 -18.77 -17.37 0.17
N LEU A 383 -17.79 -16.97 -0.63
CA LEU A 383 -17.45 -15.56 -0.90
C LEU A 383 -17.86 -15.10 -2.31
N VAL A 384 -18.35 -16.01 -3.14
CA VAL A 384 -18.82 -15.75 -4.51
C VAL A 384 -20.35 -15.63 -4.58
N ASP A 385 -20.85 -14.77 -5.47
CA ASP A 385 -22.29 -14.65 -5.71
C ASP A 385 -22.80 -15.72 -6.69
N LEU A 386 -23.33 -16.83 -6.15
CA LEU A 386 -23.89 -17.91 -6.96
C LEU A 386 -25.18 -17.55 -7.72
N SER A 387 -25.79 -16.40 -7.43
CA SER A 387 -26.95 -15.91 -8.20
C SER A 387 -26.54 -15.30 -9.54
N SER A 388 -25.26 -14.97 -9.70
CA SER A 388 -24.75 -14.38 -10.92
C SER A 388 -24.76 -15.37 -12.08
N PRO A 389 -25.34 -15.01 -13.24
CA PRO A 389 -25.33 -15.85 -14.42
C PRO A 389 -23.96 -15.89 -15.12
N GLN A 390 -23.03 -14.99 -14.72
CA GLN A 390 -21.68 -14.92 -15.24
C GLN A 390 -20.75 -15.67 -14.28
N TYR A 391 -20.40 -16.89 -14.66
CA TYR A 391 -19.57 -17.76 -13.84
C TYR A 391 -18.55 -18.56 -14.64
N GLY A 392 -17.49 -18.96 -13.94
CA GLY A 392 -16.48 -19.91 -14.38
C GLY A 392 -16.17 -20.90 -13.26
N PHE A 393 -15.95 -22.15 -13.63
CA PHE A 393 -15.52 -23.20 -12.71
C PHE A 393 -14.29 -23.88 -13.29
N LEU A 394 -13.21 -23.89 -12.53
CA LEU A 394 -11.99 -24.62 -12.82
C LEU A 394 -11.83 -25.67 -11.73
N GLY A 395 -11.64 -26.93 -12.08
CA GLY A 395 -11.48 -27.98 -11.08
C GLY A 395 -10.84 -29.23 -11.65
N GLY A 396 -10.16 -29.97 -10.79
CA GLY A 396 -9.42 -31.17 -11.19
C GLY A 396 -9.01 -32.02 -10.00
N SER A 397 -8.42 -33.19 -10.30
CA SER A 397 -7.81 -34.04 -9.28
C SER A 397 -6.68 -33.27 -8.59
N SER A 398 -6.70 -33.25 -7.27
CA SER A 398 -5.65 -32.63 -6.46
C SER A 398 -4.55 -33.63 -6.17
N SER A 399 -3.30 -33.17 -6.29
CA SER A 399 -2.12 -33.93 -5.87
C SER A 399 -1.95 -33.97 -4.33
N GLY A 400 -2.74 -33.18 -3.61
CA GLY A 400 -2.49 -32.88 -2.19
C GLY A 400 -1.31 -31.92 -1.98
N GLY A 401 -0.83 -31.26 -3.04
CA GLY A 401 0.16 -30.19 -3.02
C GLY A 401 -0.42 -28.89 -3.59
N ILE A 402 0.42 -28.13 -4.29
CA ILE A 402 -0.04 -26.94 -5.03
C ILE A 402 -0.64 -27.39 -6.36
N ASP A 403 -1.92 -27.07 -6.57
CA ASP A 403 -2.62 -27.31 -7.81
C ASP A 403 -2.78 -25.99 -8.58
N LEU A 404 -2.43 -26.00 -9.87
CA LEU A 404 -2.43 -24.81 -10.72
C LEU A 404 -3.67 -24.76 -11.62
N TYR A 405 -4.20 -23.56 -11.79
CA TYR A 405 -5.38 -23.26 -12.59
C TYR A 405 -5.11 -22.07 -13.50
N SER A 406 -5.72 -22.08 -14.69
CA SER A 406 -5.58 -20.98 -15.62
C SER A 406 -6.89 -20.69 -16.34
N SER A 407 -7.18 -19.42 -16.57
CA SER A 407 -8.26 -18.95 -17.44
C SER A 407 -7.75 -17.78 -18.27
N THR A 408 -8.28 -17.57 -19.47
CA THR A 408 -7.91 -16.42 -20.31
C THR A 408 -9.16 -15.56 -20.50
N PRO A 409 -9.25 -14.38 -19.87
CA PRO A 409 -10.32 -13.44 -20.13
C PRO A 409 -10.39 -13.10 -21.62
N VAL A 410 -11.60 -12.98 -22.16
CA VAL A 410 -11.82 -12.70 -23.59
C VAL A 410 -11.17 -11.35 -23.94
N PRO A 411 -10.46 -11.22 -25.07
CA PRO A 411 -9.87 -9.95 -25.52
C PRO A 411 -10.93 -9.01 -26.09
N ASP A 412 -11.93 -8.65 -25.27
CA ASP A 412 -13.00 -7.70 -25.62
C ASP A 412 -12.92 -6.47 -24.70
N PRO A 413 -12.57 -5.29 -25.24
CA PRO A 413 -12.42 -4.05 -24.47
C PRO A 413 -13.67 -3.62 -23.68
N SER A 414 -14.86 -4.11 -24.02
CA SER A 414 -16.08 -3.79 -23.26
C SER A 414 -16.08 -4.36 -21.84
N PHE A 415 -15.19 -5.33 -21.55
CA PHE A 415 -15.01 -5.89 -20.21
C PHE A 415 -13.89 -5.20 -19.40
N LEU A 416 -13.27 -4.13 -19.90
CA LEU A 416 -12.26 -3.39 -19.15
C LEU A 416 -12.87 -2.82 -17.86
N GLY A 417 -12.23 -3.08 -16.72
CA GLY A 417 -12.73 -2.69 -15.39
C GLY A 417 -13.84 -3.59 -14.83
N ALA A 418 -14.28 -4.63 -15.56
CA ALA A 418 -15.28 -5.56 -15.05
C ALA A 418 -14.75 -6.29 -13.80
N THR A 419 -15.61 -6.42 -12.79
CA THR A 419 -15.25 -7.02 -11.51
C THR A 419 -15.79 -8.44 -11.36
N ALA A 420 -15.01 -9.32 -10.75
CA ALA A 420 -15.41 -10.67 -10.38
C ALA A 420 -14.85 -11.05 -9.00
N THR A 421 -15.34 -12.13 -8.42
CA THR A 421 -14.76 -12.75 -7.22
C THR A 421 -14.33 -14.15 -7.58
N ALA A 422 -13.07 -14.49 -7.31
CA ALA A 422 -12.53 -15.84 -7.47
C ALA A 422 -12.27 -16.47 -6.11
N GLN A 423 -12.81 -17.65 -5.83
CA GLN A 423 -12.63 -18.36 -4.56
C GLN A 423 -12.09 -19.76 -4.81
N GLY A 424 -11.01 -20.13 -4.12
CA GLY A 424 -10.49 -21.49 -4.16
C GLY A 424 -11.23 -22.42 -3.19
N PHE A 425 -11.18 -23.72 -3.47
CA PHE A 425 -11.68 -24.76 -2.57
C PHE A 425 -10.89 -26.05 -2.71
N THR A 426 -10.93 -26.87 -1.67
CA THR A 426 -10.46 -28.26 -1.69
C THR A 426 -11.59 -29.19 -1.24
N PHE A 427 -11.64 -30.38 -1.84
CA PHE A 427 -12.68 -31.37 -1.59
C PHE A 427 -12.10 -32.78 -1.56
N SER A 428 -12.52 -33.56 -0.57
CA SER A 428 -12.21 -34.99 -0.46
C SER A 428 -13.48 -35.76 -0.08
N LEU A 429 -13.39 -37.10 -0.04
CA LEU A 429 -14.51 -37.96 0.38
C LEU A 429 -14.96 -37.74 1.84
N SER A 430 -14.18 -37.00 2.64
CA SER A 430 -14.44 -36.84 4.08
C SER A 430 -14.46 -35.39 4.56
N VAL A 431 -13.89 -34.46 3.81
CA VAL A 431 -13.77 -33.04 4.19
C VAL A 431 -13.83 -32.14 2.96
N THR A 432 -14.52 -31.00 3.10
CA THR A 432 -14.52 -29.87 2.16
C THR A 432 -13.97 -28.66 2.89
N VAL A 433 -13.10 -27.89 2.24
CA VAL A 433 -12.58 -26.62 2.76
C VAL A 433 -12.75 -25.54 1.70
N LEU A 434 -13.43 -24.45 2.06
CA LEU A 434 -13.47 -23.23 1.26
C LEU A 434 -12.24 -22.38 1.63
N CYS A 435 -11.43 -21.99 0.64
CA CYS A 435 -10.32 -21.07 0.84
C CYS A 435 -10.82 -19.61 0.88
N ASN A 436 -9.89 -18.70 1.15
CA ASN A 436 -10.06 -17.29 0.83
C ASN A 436 -10.44 -17.07 -0.65
N ALA A 437 -10.89 -15.86 -0.94
CA ALA A 437 -11.18 -15.37 -2.28
C ALA A 437 -10.25 -14.21 -2.66
N GLU A 438 -10.34 -13.81 -3.92
CA GLU A 438 -9.78 -12.58 -4.46
C GLU A 438 -10.84 -11.85 -5.29
N ASN A 439 -11.02 -10.56 -5.03
CA ASN A 439 -11.81 -9.65 -5.86
C ASN A 439 -10.93 -9.25 -7.05
N LEU A 440 -11.34 -9.66 -8.24
CA LEU A 440 -10.67 -9.43 -9.50
C LEU A 440 -11.27 -8.22 -10.21
N THR A 441 -10.43 -7.43 -10.85
CA THR A 441 -10.83 -6.37 -11.77
C THR A 441 -10.09 -6.59 -13.09
N LEU A 442 -10.81 -6.81 -14.19
CA LEU A 442 -10.21 -7.10 -15.48
C LEU A 442 -9.49 -5.88 -16.03
N GLY A 443 -8.24 -6.07 -16.40
CA GLY A 443 -7.40 -5.05 -17.00
C GLY A 443 -7.19 -5.20 -18.50
N ALA A 444 -6.57 -4.22 -19.12
CA ALA A 444 -6.03 -4.35 -20.45
C ALA A 444 -4.76 -5.22 -20.41
N ALA A 445 -4.52 -5.94 -21.50
CA ALA A 445 -3.21 -6.49 -21.77
C ALA A 445 -2.19 -5.34 -21.93
N PRO A 446 -0.92 -5.55 -21.50
CA PRO A 446 0.17 -4.60 -21.73
C PRO A 446 0.44 -4.32 -23.22
#